data_AF-A0A9P1AX51-F1
#
_entry.id   AF-A0A9P1AX51-F1
#
_cell.length_a   1.000
_cell.length_b   1.000
_cell.length_c   1.000
_cell.angle_alpha   90.00
_cell.angle_beta   90.00
_cell.angle_gamma   90.00
#
_symmetry.space_group_name_H-M   'P 1'
#
loop_
_entity.id
_entity.type
_entity.pdbx_description
1 polymer ?
#
loop_
_entity_poly.entity_id
_entity_poly.type
_entity_poly.pdbx_seq_one_letter_code
_entity_poly.pdbx_strand_id
1 'polypeptide(L)'
;MNPIDLLDLSLCSKTTRNLVKQCDFEVETVAISASKTTLFFGKELKQMTWEFAKDVERDDGARTVDGVHFEKATKHEDRLELLSQSESYETETLLVLKYFDELLQIKDYTTEMDCDLRFVVDVLLPLAPRQCPSFRFPETTVLSAEDFKKLMDHYEGVQEIDVNLQALVFHEKMLQMEAIRIGVPADVDLNELMKIDCDYLELDGNSQKTNHFGD
;
A
#
# COMPACT_ATOMS: atom_id res chain seq x y z
N MET A 1 14.20 13.07 19.39
CA MET A 1 13.09 13.40 18.46
C MET A 1 12.50 12.11 17.95
N ASN A 2 11.18 12.04 17.73
CA ASN A 2 10.57 10.86 17.11
C ASN A 2 11.05 10.78 15.65
N PRO A 3 11.56 9.63 15.16
CA PRO A 3 11.97 9.50 13.76
C PRO A 3 10.88 9.86 12.74
N ILE A 4 9.60 9.70 13.10
CA ILE A 4 8.45 10.16 12.31
C ILE A 4 8.47 11.68 12.11
N ASP A 5 8.91 12.46 13.10
CA ASP A 5 9.07 13.91 12.96
C ASP A 5 10.18 14.27 11.97
N LEU A 6 11.25 13.49 11.92
CA LEU A 6 12.35 13.71 10.98
C LEU A 6 11.90 13.45 9.54
N LEU A 7 11.09 12.41 9.32
CA LEU A 7 10.49 12.12 8.02
C LEU A 7 9.46 13.17 7.58
N ASP A 8 8.60 13.62 8.48
CA ASP A 8 7.68 14.72 8.20
C ASP A 8 8.46 15.98 7.77
N LEU A 9 9.59 16.26 8.41
CA LEU A 9 10.48 17.37 8.05
C LEU A 9 11.25 17.14 6.74
N SER A 10 11.53 15.90 6.34
CA SER A 10 12.22 15.62 5.06
C SER A 10 11.37 15.96 3.84
N LEU A 11 10.04 16.04 4.01
CA LEU A 11 9.08 16.51 3.01
C LEU A 11 9.12 18.02 2.80
N CYS A 12 9.80 18.77 3.67
CA CYS A 12 9.89 20.23 3.59
C CYS A 12 11.33 20.74 3.45
N SER A 13 12.35 19.89 3.69
CA SER A 13 13.75 20.33 3.72
C SER A 13 14.69 19.34 3.04
N LYS A 14 15.45 19.85 2.05
CA LYS A 14 16.56 19.09 1.41
C LYS A 14 17.62 18.68 2.43
N THR A 15 17.89 19.54 3.41
CA THR A 15 18.85 19.23 4.49
C THR A 15 18.37 18.03 5.29
N THR A 16 17.12 18.05 5.75
CA THR A 16 16.55 16.92 6.50
C THR A 16 16.46 15.66 5.66
N ARG A 17 16.15 15.76 4.36
CA ARG A 17 16.17 14.64 3.42
C ARG A 17 17.54 13.96 3.38
N ASN A 18 18.62 14.72 3.23
CA ASN A 18 19.98 14.17 3.22
C ASN A 18 20.36 13.51 4.54
N LEU A 19 19.87 14.06 5.65
CA LEU A 19 20.09 13.51 6.98
C LEU A 19 19.39 12.17 7.16
N VAL A 20 18.12 12.04 6.74
CA VAL A 20 17.40 10.76 6.78
C VAL A 20 18.14 9.68 5.98
N LYS A 21 18.66 10.01 4.78
CA LYS A 21 19.44 9.06 3.96
C LYS A 21 20.70 8.53 4.66
N GLN A 22 21.24 9.25 5.64
CA GLN A 22 22.44 8.85 6.38
C GLN A 22 22.12 8.03 7.63
N CYS A 23 20.85 7.91 8.01
CA CYS A 23 20.44 7.31 9.28
C CYS A 23 20.00 5.86 9.19
N ASP A 24 20.17 5.21 8.03
CA ASP A 24 19.75 3.83 7.77
C ASP A 24 18.36 3.57 8.33
N PHE A 25 17.43 4.49 8.02
CA PHE A 25 16.11 4.46 8.61
C PHE A 25 15.28 3.36 7.96
N GLU A 26 14.85 2.39 8.77
CA GLU A 26 14.12 1.23 8.31
C GLU A 26 12.61 1.41 8.56
N VAL A 27 11.82 1.08 7.54
CA VAL A 27 10.36 1.03 7.60
C VAL A 27 9.95 -0.42 7.50
N GLU A 28 9.09 -0.87 8.41
CA GLU A 28 8.60 -2.26 8.38
C GLU A 28 7.69 -2.46 7.19
N THR A 29 6.71 -1.57 7.00
CA THR A 29 5.74 -1.73 5.93
C THR A 29 5.34 -0.39 5.34
N VAL A 30 5.27 -0.31 4.02
CA VAL A 30 4.62 0.81 3.32
C VAL A 30 3.29 0.33 2.76
N ALA A 31 2.18 0.88 3.25
CA ALA A 31 0.86 0.66 2.67
C ALA A 31 0.51 1.77 1.68
N ILE A 32 0.17 1.38 0.45
CA ILE A 32 -0.15 2.32 -0.63
C ILE A 32 -1.63 2.20 -0.99
N SER A 33 -2.33 3.32 -0.95
CA SER A 33 -3.67 3.53 -1.52
C SER A 33 -3.61 4.66 -2.54
N ALA A 34 -4.67 4.87 -3.31
CA ALA A 34 -4.69 5.97 -4.28
C ALA A 34 -4.61 7.34 -3.63
N SER A 35 -5.32 7.50 -2.52
CA SER A 35 -5.43 8.77 -1.82
C SER A 35 -4.38 8.90 -0.72
N LYS A 36 -3.81 7.79 -0.26
CA LYS A 36 -3.02 7.74 0.97
C LYS A 36 -1.81 6.83 0.85
N THR A 37 -0.64 7.33 1.24
CA THR A 37 0.53 6.49 1.53
C THR A 37 0.73 6.43 3.04
N THR A 38 0.86 5.23 3.59
CA THR A 38 1.08 5.02 5.03
C THR A 38 2.40 4.30 5.25
N LEU A 39 3.27 4.87 6.09
CA LEU A 39 4.50 4.22 6.53
C LEU A 39 4.28 3.65 7.94
N PHE A 40 4.46 2.36 8.11
CA PHE A 40 4.40 1.66 9.39
C PHE A 40 5.81 1.40 9.92
N PHE A 41 6.00 1.75 11.18
CA PHE A 41 7.26 1.58 11.89
C PHE A 41 7.11 0.53 12.98
N GLY A 42 8.20 -0.21 13.23
CA GLY A 42 8.24 -1.16 14.33
C GLY A 42 7.98 -0.52 15.69
N LYS A 43 7.41 -1.31 16.60
CA LYS A 43 7.01 -0.87 17.95
C LYS A 43 8.16 -0.29 18.78
N GLU A 44 9.42 -0.54 18.39
CA GLU A 44 10.61 0.00 19.05
C GLU A 44 11.34 1.00 18.15
N LEU A 45 10.68 2.12 17.82
CA LEU A 45 11.36 3.26 17.21
C LEU A 45 12.41 3.80 18.19
N LYS A 46 13.69 3.47 17.93
CA LYS A 46 14.80 4.02 18.70
C LYS A 46 14.75 5.54 18.59
N GLN A 47 14.60 6.19 19.75
CA GLN A 47 14.70 7.64 19.80
C GLN A 47 16.07 8.07 19.30
N MET A 48 16.06 8.97 18.32
CA MET A 48 17.29 9.55 17.83
C MET A 48 17.51 10.91 18.47
N THR A 49 18.75 11.16 18.90
CA THR A 49 19.17 12.47 19.39
C THR A 49 19.64 13.31 18.21
N TRP A 50 18.99 14.45 17.99
CA TRP A 50 19.31 15.38 16.92
C TRP A 50 19.32 16.80 17.45
N GLU A 51 20.30 17.58 17.00
CA GLU A 51 20.37 19.02 17.23
C GLU A 51 20.26 19.72 15.88
N PHE A 52 19.12 20.36 15.60
CA PHE A 52 19.00 21.24 14.45
C PHE A 52 19.74 22.54 14.77
N ALA A 53 21.00 22.63 14.34
CA ALA A 53 21.85 23.75 14.70
C ALA A 53 21.34 25.09 14.12
N LYS A 54 20.56 25.08 13.02
CA LYS A 54 19.96 26.28 12.40
C LYS A 54 18.73 25.92 11.56
N ASP A 55 17.68 26.74 11.71
CA ASP A 55 16.59 27.04 10.78
C ASP A 55 16.06 25.88 9.94
N VAL A 56 15.07 25.17 10.50
CA VAL A 56 14.04 24.55 9.66
C VAL A 56 12.90 25.56 9.63
N GLU A 57 12.92 26.48 8.66
CA GLU A 57 11.72 27.22 8.30
C GLU A 57 10.68 26.16 7.93
N ARG A 58 9.71 25.94 8.82
CA ARG A 58 8.51 25.20 8.47
C ARG A 58 7.73 26.11 7.56
N ASP A 59 7.63 25.74 6.29
CA ASP A 59 6.67 26.37 5.40
C ASP A 59 5.30 25.82 5.83
N ASP A 60 4.51 26.65 6.51
CA ASP A 60 3.37 26.28 7.36
C ASP A 60 2.16 25.67 6.61
N GLY A 61 2.32 25.19 5.38
CA GLY A 61 1.19 24.66 4.63
C GLY A 61 1.51 23.68 3.50
N ALA A 62 2.77 23.54 3.06
CA ALA A 62 3.06 22.78 1.84
C ALA A 62 4.17 21.75 2.06
N ARG A 63 3.78 20.51 2.38
CA ARG A 63 4.67 19.36 2.22
C ARG A 63 4.85 19.15 0.73
N THR A 64 6.07 19.27 0.22
CA THR A 64 6.31 19.15 -1.22
C THR A 64 7.41 18.15 -1.54
N VAL A 65 7.09 17.22 -2.44
CA VAL A 65 8.05 16.26 -2.99
C VAL A 65 8.11 16.52 -4.49
N ASP A 66 9.28 16.98 -4.95
CA ASP A 66 9.58 17.22 -6.36
C ASP A 66 8.52 18.05 -7.10
N GLY A 67 7.95 19.05 -6.41
CA GLY A 67 6.96 19.98 -6.95
C GLY A 67 5.49 19.57 -6.74
N VAL A 68 5.24 18.38 -6.20
CA VAL A 68 3.91 17.92 -5.81
C VAL A 68 3.60 18.32 -4.38
N HIS A 69 2.40 18.84 -4.15
CA HIS A 69 1.93 19.32 -2.85
C HIS A 69 1.06 18.27 -2.18
N PHE A 70 1.32 17.98 -0.90
CA PHE A 70 0.46 17.13 -0.08
C PHE A 70 -0.34 17.97 0.89
N GLU A 71 -1.63 17.66 0.95
CA GLU A 71 -2.57 18.38 1.81
C GLU A 71 -2.29 18.11 3.29
N LYS A 72 -2.02 16.85 3.64
CA LYS A 72 -1.95 16.44 5.04
C LYS A 72 -0.97 15.31 5.28
N ALA A 73 -0.17 15.47 6.33
CA ALA A 73 0.45 14.34 7.01
C ALA A 73 -0.14 14.22 8.42
N THR A 74 -0.59 13.01 8.76
CA THR A 74 -1.06 12.66 10.08
C THR A 74 -0.02 11.77 10.74
N LYS A 75 0.42 12.15 11.94
CA LYS A 75 1.41 11.41 12.71
C LYS A 75 0.72 10.63 13.82
N HIS A 76 1.07 9.36 13.90
CA HIS A 76 0.70 8.46 14.98
C HIS A 76 1.97 8.04 15.72
N GLU A 77 1.80 7.23 16.77
CA GLU A 77 2.93 6.69 17.52
C GLU A 77 3.78 5.73 16.66
N ASP A 78 3.12 4.97 15.78
CA ASP A 78 3.66 3.85 15.01
C ASP A 78 3.59 4.06 13.49
N ARG A 79 3.00 5.16 13.01
CA ARG A 79 2.84 5.40 11.58
C ARG A 79 2.80 6.87 11.15
N LEU A 80 3.16 7.10 9.89
CA LEU A 80 2.99 8.37 9.18
C LEU A 80 2.02 8.16 8.01
N GLU A 81 0.94 8.92 7.97
CA GLU A 81 -0.03 8.90 6.87
C GLU A 81 0.10 10.16 6.05
N LEU A 82 0.30 10.05 4.73
CA LEU A 82 0.29 11.16 3.78
C LEU A 82 -0.95 11.07 2.89
N LEU A 83 -1.77 12.13 2.89
CA LEU A 83 -2.97 12.24 2.07
C LEU A 83 -2.71 13.16 0.86
N SER A 84 -3.05 12.68 -0.33
CA SER A 84 -3.12 13.45 -1.58
C SER A 84 -4.53 13.98 -1.77
N GLN A 85 -4.68 15.25 -2.17
CA GLN A 85 -5.98 15.90 -2.39
C GLN A 85 -6.18 16.38 -3.83
N SER A 86 -5.26 16.02 -4.72
CA SER A 86 -5.27 16.48 -6.10
C SER A 86 -6.26 15.68 -6.95
N GLU A 87 -6.81 16.35 -7.96
CA GLU A 87 -7.51 15.69 -9.08
C GLU A 87 -6.60 14.73 -9.86
N SER A 88 -5.30 14.72 -9.56
CA SER A 88 -4.29 13.82 -10.09
C SER A 88 -3.59 13.01 -8.98
N TYR A 89 -4.36 12.54 -7.99
CA TYR A 89 -3.85 11.71 -6.88
C TYR A 89 -2.99 10.54 -7.37
N GLU A 90 -3.25 10.06 -8.58
CA GLU A 90 -2.48 9.06 -9.28
C GLU A 90 -0.98 9.36 -9.38
N THR A 91 -0.65 10.57 -9.85
CA THR A 91 0.74 10.99 -10.09
C THR A 91 1.43 11.30 -8.76
N GLU A 92 0.67 11.81 -7.80
CA GLU A 92 1.19 12.21 -6.49
C GLU A 92 1.59 11.00 -5.66
N THR A 93 0.74 9.97 -5.60
CA THR A 93 1.02 8.72 -4.90
C THR A 93 2.28 8.03 -5.44
N LEU A 94 2.47 8.03 -6.77
CA LEU A 94 3.68 7.47 -7.38
C LEU A 94 4.95 8.23 -7.00
N LEU A 95 4.89 9.56 -6.95
CA LEU A 95 6.02 10.40 -6.56
C LEU A 95 6.37 10.24 -5.08
N VAL A 96 5.37 10.04 -4.22
CA VAL A 96 5.58 9.72 -2.80
C VAL A 96 6.25 8.37 -2.64
N LEU A 97 5.75 7.36 -3.34
CA LEU A 97 6.32 6.02 -3.29
C LEU A 97 7.80 6.04 -3.69
N LYS A 98 8.10 6.65 -4.84
CA LYS A 98 9.47 6.81 -5.32
C LYS A 98 10.34 7.58 -4.33
N TYR A 99 9.80 8.65 -3.74
CA TYR A 99 10.51 9.44 -2.76
C TYR A 99 10.92 8.63 -1.53
N PHE A 100 10.04 7.78 -1.01
CA PHE A 100 10.36 6.96 0.15
C PHE A 100 11.26 5.78 -0.18
N ASP A 101 11.09 5.15 -1.34
CA ASP A 101 11.98 4.08 -1.83
C ASP A 101 13.42 4.59 -1.99
N GLU A 102 13.61 5.85 -2.41
CA GLU A 102 14.94 6.48 -2.49
C GLU A 102 15.51 6.96 -1.14
N LEU A 103 14.67 7.04 -0.11
CA LEU A 103 15.01 7.67 1.17
C LEU A 103 15.22 6.64 2.28
N LEU A 104 14.53 5.49 2.22
CA LEU A 104 14.34 4.58 3.33
C LEU A 104 14.73 3.14 2.96
N GLN A 105 15.07 2.36 3.98
CA GLN A 105 15.18 0.91 3.84
C GLN A 105 13.80 0.30 4.13
N ILE A 106 13.04 0.00 3.08
CA ILE A 106 11.70 -0.56 3.23
C ILE A 106 11.82 -2.09 3.23
N LYS A 107 11.35 -2.73 4.30
CA LYS A 107 11.32 -4.19 4.42
C LYS A 107 10.24 -4.79 3.54
N ASP A 108 9.00 -4.33 3.76
CA ASP A 108 7.83 -4.88 3.10
C ASP A 108 6.94 -3.78 2.52
N TYR A 109 6.18 -4.18 1.51
CA TYR A 109 5.13 -3.37 0.91
C TYR A 109 3.79 -4.07 1.08
N THR A 110 2.78 -3.28 1.38
CA THR A 110 1.38 -3.69 1.31
C THR A 110 0.67 -2.73 0.38
N THR A 111 -0.29 -3.22 -0.37
CA THR A 111 -1.12 -2.35 -1.20
C THR A 111 -2.56 -2.48 -0.72
N GLU A 112 -3.14 -1.37 -0.26
CA GLU A 112 -4.53 -1.24 0.20
C GLU A 112 -5.28 -0.35 -0.81
N MET A 113 -6.14 -0.92 -1.64
CA MET A 113 -6.56 -0.22 -2.86
C MET A 113 -7.96 0.38 -2.78
N ASP A 114 -8.07 1.68 -2.51
CA ASP A 114 -9.32 2.45 -2.38
C ASP A 114 -9.75 3.21 -3.67
N CYS A 115 -9.24 2.83 -4.85
CA CYS A 115 -9.46 3.54 -6.13
C CYS A 115 -9.96 2.68 -7.30
N ASP A 116 -10.16 3.33 -8.46
CA ASP A 116 -10.45 2.65 -9.72
C ASP A 116 -9.35 1.61 -10.02
N LEU A 117 -9.78 0.36 -10.12
CA LEU A 117 -8.91 -0.78 -10.35
C LEU A 117 -8.03 -0.64 -11.59
N ARG A 118 -8.51 0.03 -12.64
CA ARG A 118 -7.73 0.23 -13.87
C ARG A 118 -6.54 1.13 -13.62
N PHE A 119 -6.69 2.16 -12.80
CA PHE A 119 -5.55 2.99 -12.42
C PHE A 119 -4.49 2.15 -11.71
N VAL A 120 -4.90 1.29 -10.78
CA VAL A 120 -3.96 0.39 -10.10
C VAL A 120 -3.23 -0.48 -11.11
N VAL A 121 -3.98 -1.26 -11.90
CA VAL A 121 -3.39 -2.31 -12.74
C VAL A 121 -2.59 -1.73 -13.89
N ASP A 122 -3.05 -0.65 -14.50
CA ASP A 122 -2.44 -0.10 -15.70
C ASP A 122 -1.37 0.98 -15.39
N VAL A 123 -1.41 1.61 -14.22
CA VAL A 123 -0.53 2.75 -13.89
C VAL A 123 0.30 2.53 -12.63
N LEU A 124 -0.30 2.12 -11.51
CA LEU A 124 0.47 1.88 -10.28
C LEU A 124 1.31 0.61 -10.38
N LEU A 125 0.74 -0.48 -10.85
CA LEU A 125 1.35 -1.80 -10.82
C LEU A 125 2.70 -1.83 -11.56
N PRO A 126 2.87 -1.25 -12.76
CA PRO A 126 4.18 -1.22 -13.43
C PRO A 126 5.29 -0.48 -12.65
N LEU A 127 4.92 0.37 -11.70
CA LEU A 127 5.81 1.17 -10.87
C LEU A 127 5.90 0.66 -9.43
N ALA A 128 4.99 -0.23 -9.04
CA ALA A 128 4.97 -0.87 -7.75
C ALA A 128 6.19 -1.81 -7.61
N PRO A 129 6.75 -1.95 -6.40
CA PRO A 129 7.81 -2.91 -6.14
C PRO A 129 7.33 -4.33 -6.49
N ARG A 130 8.27 -5.18 -6.91
CA ARG A 130 7.94 -6.58 -7.20
C ARG A 130 7.75 -7.39 -5.93
N GLN A 131 8.50 -7.11 -4.88
CA GLN A 131 8.36 -7.81 -3.61
C GLN A 131 7.16 -7.25 -2.85
N CYS A 132 6.14 -8.09 -2.67
CA CYS A 132 4.91 -7.74 -1.96
C CYS A 132 4.40 -9.00 -1.25
N PRO A 133 4.74 -9.18 0.04
CA PRO A 133 4.34 -10.39 0.77
C PRO A 133 2.83 -10.47 0.95
N SER A 134 2.12 -9.33 0.95
CA SER A 134 0.68 -9.30 1.14
C SER A 134 0.04 -8.15 0.37
N PHE A 135 -1.10 -8.40 -0.29
CA PHE A 135 -1.95 -7.32 -0.80
C PHE A 135 -3.44 -7.57 -0.48
N ARG A 136 -4.15 -6.48 -0.21
CA ARG A 136 -5.56 -6.50 0.18
C ARG A 136 -6.36 -5.51 -0.64
N PHE A 137 -7.52 -5.95 -1.12
CA PHE A 137 -8.51 -5.10 -1.75
C PHE A 137 -9.70 -4.90 -0.81
N PRO A 138 -10.34 -3.71 -0.80
CA PRO A 138 -11.58 -3.50 -0.09
C PRO A 138 -12.66 -4.49 -0.53
N GLU A 139 -13.56 -4.84 0.38
CA GLU A 139 -14.72 -5.71 0.11
C GLU A 139 -15.57 -5.24 -1.08
N THR A 140 -15.58 -3.94 -1.35
CA THR A 140 -16.32 -3.32 -2.45
C THR A 140 -15.66 -3.49 -3.82
N THR A 141 -14.38 -3.85 -3.89
CA THR A 141 -13.60 -3.86 -5.12
C THR A 141 -13.54 -5.26 -5.70
N VAL A 142 -14.23 -5.47 -6.82
CA VAL A 142 -14.32 -6.77 -7.50
C VAL A 142 -13.39 -6.82 -8.71
N LEU A 143 -12.37 -7.68 -8.65
CA LEU A 143 -11.37 -7.87 -9.71
C LEU A 143 -11.91 -8.73 -10.85
N SER A 144 -11.57 -8.36 -12.08
CA SER A 144 -11.68 -9.27 -13.22
C SER A 144 -10.61 -10.36 -13.14
N ALA A 145 -10.83 -11.46 -13.85
CA ALA A 145 -9.85 -12.53 -14.00
C ALA A 145 -8.51 -12.04 -14.58
N GLU A 146 -8.59 -11.12 -15.55
CA GLU A 146 -7.43 -10.55 -16.22
C GLU A 146 -6.62 -9.67 -15.28
N ASP A 147 -7.29 -8.80 -14.53
CA ASP A 147 -6.65 -7.89 -13.58
C ASP A 147 -6.00 -8.65 -12.42
N PHE A 148 -6.69 -9.65 -11.88
CA PHE A 148 -6.12 -10.55 -10.87
C PHE A 148 -4.85 -11.23 -11.38
N LYS A 149 -4.88 -11.74 -12.62
CA LYS A 149 -3.70 -12.36 -13.22
C LYS A 149 -2.55 -11.38 -13.38
N LYS A 150 -2.81 -10.16 -13.86
CA LYS A 150 -1.77 -9.11 -13.99
C LYS A 150 -1.11 -8.81 -12.64
N LEU A 151 -1.91 -8.68 -11.58
CA LEU A 151 -1.41 -8.45 -10.21
C LEU A 151 -0.52 -9.61 -9.75
N MET A 152 -1.01 -10.84 -9.91
CA MET A 152 -0.28 -12.04 -9.52
C MET A 152 0.98 -12.26 -10.34
N ASP A 153 0.99 -11.92 -11.62
CA ASP A 153 2.17 -12.01 -12.48
C ASP A 153 3.25 -10.98 -12.08
N HIS A 154 2.84 -9.78 -11.66
CA HIS A 154 3.74 -8.70 -11.26
C HIS A 154 4.47 -8.96 -9.94
N TYR A 155 3.75 -9.37 -8.90
CA TYR A 155 4.32 -9.51 -7.56
C TYR A 155 5.06 -10.84 -7.36
N GLU A 156 6.24 -10.77 -6.76
CA GLU A 156 7.09 -11.87 -6.33
C GLU A 156 6.94 -12.06 -4.80
N GLY A 157 7.00 -13.31 -4.34
CA GLY A 157 7.01 -13.61 -2.89
C GLY A 157 5.67 -13.38 -2.18
N VAL A 158 4.54 -13.36 -2.89
CA VAL A 158 3.22 -13.18 -2.29
C VAL A 158 2.88 -14.37 -1.38
N GLN A 159 2.71 -14.11 -0.09
CA GLN A 159 2.35 -15.08 0.94
C GLN A 159 0.87 -14.96 1.33
N GLU A 160 0.31 -13.75 1.30
CA GLU A 160 -1.07 -13.48 1.68
C GLU A 160 -1.84 -12.72 0.60
N ILE A 161 -3.06 -13.16 0.30
CA ILE A 161 -4.00 -12.42 -0.57
C ILE A 161 -5.36 -12.26 0.08
N ASP A 162 -5.96 -11.09 -0.14
CA ASP A 162 -7.31 -10.76 0.32
C ASP A 162 -8.03 -9.96 -0.77
N VAL A 163 -8.85 -10.64 -1.57
CA VAL A 163 -9.43 -10.11 -2.82
C VAL A 163 -10.89 -10.50 -2.99
N ASN A 164 -11.64 -9.70 -3.74
CA ASN A 164 -12.93 -10.10 -4.27
C ASN A 164 -12.81 -10.31 -5.78
N LEU A 165 -13.26 -11.45 -6.30
CA LEU A 165 -13.17 -11.79 -7.71
C LEU A 165 -14.55 -11.88 -8.35
N GLN A 166 -14.68 -11.42 -9.59
CA GLN A 166 -15.91 -11.59 -10.39
C GLN A 166 -16.15 -13.06 -10.73
N ALA A 167 -15.06 -13.82 -10.87
CA ALA A 167 -15.06 -15.26 -11.09
C ALA A 167 -13.81 -15.83 -10.46
N LEU A 168 -13.91 -17.02 -9.87
CA LEU A 168 -12.76 -17.73 -9.34
C LEU A 168 -11.75 -18.01 -10.45
N VAL A 169 -10.52 -17.54 -10.26
CA VAL A 169 -9.42 -17.72 -11.20
C VAL A 169 -8.21 -18.19 -10.41
N PHE A 170 -7.65 -19.31 -10.83
CA PHE A 170 -6.44 -19.84 -10.21
C PHE A 170 -5.20 -19.23 -10.81
N HIS A 171 -4.26 -18.93 -9.93
CA HIS A 171 -2.90 -18.58 -10.28
C HIS A 171 -1.95 -19.57 -9.63
N GLU A 172 -0.90 -20.01 -10.32
CA GLU A 172 0.03 -21.03 -9.80
C GLU A 172 0.67 -20.64 -8.46
N LYS A 173 0.91 -19.33 -8.25
CA LYS A 173 1.44 -18.79 -6.99
C LYS A 173 0.51 -19.02 -5.80
N MET A 174 -0.80 -19.19 -6.01
CA MET A 174 -1.76 -19.48 -4.93
C MET A 174 -1.57 -20.85 -4.29
N LEU A 175 -0.89 -21.77 -4.98
CA LEU A 175 -0.70 -23.14 -4.50
C LEU A 175 0.23 -23.25 -3.29
N GLN A 176 0.96 -22.19 -2.96
CA GLN A 176 2.00 -22.18 -1.90
C GLN A 176 1.90 -20.95 -1.01
N MET A 177 0.73 -20.27 -1.01
CA MET A 177 0.49 -19.12 -0.15
C MET A 177 0.21 -19.57 1.28
N GLU A 178 0.54 -18.72 2.23
CA GLU A 178 0.22 -18.95 3.64
C GLU A 178 -1.27 -18.67 3.90
N ALA A 179 -1.79 -17.55 3.36
CA ALA A 179 -3.17 -17.17 3.55
C ALA A 179 -3.86 -16.70 2.26
N ILE A 180 -5.05 -17.22 2.01
CA ILE A 180 -5.89 -16.84 0.88
C ILE A 180 -7.29 -16.50 1.40
N ARG A 181 -7.71 -15.26 1.21
CA ARG A 181 -9.10 -14.82 1.39
C ARG A 181 -9.65 -14.39 0.05
N ILE A 182 -10.68 -15.07 -0.43
CA ILE A 182 -11.32 -14.74 -1.70
C ILE A 182 -12.81 -14.59 -1.49
N GLY A 183 -13.31 -13.37 -1.68
CA GLY A 183 -14.73 -13.15 -1.89
C GLY A 183 -15.11 -13.55 -3.31
N VAL A 184 -16.00 -14.52 -3.45
CA VAL A 184 -16.43 -15.07 -4.75
C VAL A 184 -17.95 -15.17 -4.84
N PRO A 185 -18.52 -15.09 -6.06
CA PRO A 185 -19.91 -15.48 -6.29
C PRO A 185 -20.08 -17.00 -6.05
N ALA A 186 -21.31 -17.43 -5.74
CA ALA A 186 -21.64 -18.73 -5.15
C ALA A 186 -21.23 -19.99 -5.94
N ASP A 187 -20.82 -19.86 -7.20
CA ASP A 187 -20.62 -20.98 -8.13
C ASP A 187 -19.13 -21.33 -8.33
N VAL A 188 -18.49 -21.79 -7.27
CA VAL A 188 -17.05 -22.09 -7.19
C VAL A 188 -16.84 -23.60 -7.37
N ASP A 189 -15.97 -24.02 -8.30
CA ASP A 189 -15.64 -25.44 -8.48
C ASP A 189 -14.78 -25.94 -7.31
N LEU A 190 -15.38 -26.78 -6.46
CA LEU A 190 -14.73 -27.40 -5.30
C LEU A 190 -13.47 -28.19 -5.69
N ASN A 191 -13.44 -28.82 -6.86
CA ASN A 191 -12.27 -29.61 -7.28
C ASN A 191 -11.06 -28.72 -7.56
N GLU A 192 -11.30 -27.52 -8.05
CA GLU A 192 -10.22 -26.55 -8.27
C GLU A 192 -9.75 -25.96 -6.94
N LEU A 193 -10.66 -25.65 -6.00
CA LEU A 193 -10.29 -25.19 -4.65
C LEU A 193 -9.42 -26.20 -3.91
N MET A 194 -9.70 -27.49 -4.05
CA MET A 194 -8.92 -28.56 -3.42
C MET A 194 -7.47 -28.64 -3.91
N LYS A 195 -7.10 -27.92 -4.97
CA LYS A 195 -5.71 -27.83 -5.43
C LYS A 195 -4.89 -26.83 -4.61
N ILE A 196 -5.55 -25.90 -3.89
CA ILE A 196 -4.87 -24.92 -3.05
C ILE A 196 -4.34 -25.63 -1.81
N ASP A 197 -3.03 -25.59 -1.63
CA ASP A 197 -2.33 -26.10 -0.44
C ASP A 197 -1.79 -24.91 0.35
N CYS A 198 -2.66 -24.28 1.14
CA CYS A 198 -2.34 -23.13 1.98
C CYS A 198 -2.67 -23.41 3.46
N ASP A 199 -2.00 -22.68 4.36
CA ASP A 199 -2.26 -22.79 5.80
C ASP A 199 -3.64 -22.25 6.17
N TYR A 200 -4.12 -21.24 5.45
CA TYR A 200 -5.42 -20.61 5.66
C TYR A 200 -6.14 -20.32 4.34
N LEU A 201 -7.35 -20.85 4.20
CA LEU A 201 -8.28 -20.56 3.09
C LEU A 201 -9.61 -20.06 3.64
N GLU A 202 -10.00 -18.86 3.25
CA GLU A 202 -11.31 -18.26 3.52
C GLU A 202 -12.00 -17.94 2.20
N LEU A 203 -13.23 -18.42 2.06
CA LEU A 203 -14.09 -18.12 0.93
C LEU A 203 -15.29 -17.37 1.46
N ASP A 204 -15.32 -16.06 1.22
CA ASP A 204 -16.49 -15.27 1.57
C ASP A 204 -17.51 -15.37 0.43
N GLY A 205 -18.66 -15.95 0.75
CA GLY A 205 -19.80 -15.96 -0.14
C GLY A 205 -20.35 -14.56 -0.17
N ASN A 206 -19.82 -13.72 -1.05
CA ASN A 206 -20.32 -12.38 -1.30
C ASN A 206 -21.67 -12.54 -2.02
N SER A 207 -22.70 -12.99 -1.29
CA SER A 207 -24.08 -12.88 -1.72
C SER A 207 -24.30 -11.38 -1.79
N GLN A 208 -24.27 -10.83 -3.00
CA GLN A 208 -24.87 -9.54 -3.24
C GLN A 208 -26.30 -9.65 -2.72
N LYS A 209 -26.52 -9.20 -1.48
CA LYS A 209 -27.78 -8.62 -1.07
C LYS A 209 -27.85 -7.35 -1.90
N THR A 210 -28.22 -7.51 -3.16
CA THR A 210 -28.87 -6.46 -3.91
C THR A 210 -30.05 -6.06 -3.04
N ASN A 211 -29.85 -5.01 -2.24
CA ASN A 211 -30.97 -4.21 -1.77
C ASN A 211 -31.58 -3.65 -3.05
N HIS A 212 -32.52 -4.41 -3.63
CA HIS A 212 -33.58 -3.83 -4.41
C HIS A 212 -34.29 -2.84 -3.49
N PHE A 213 -33.83 -1.60 -3.48
CA PHE A 213 -34.73 -0.49 -3.24
C PHE A 213 -35.71 -0.49 -4.41
N GLY A 214 -36.82 -1.21 -4.22
CA GLY A 214 -38.08 -0.79 -4.80
C GLY A 214 -38.46 0.52 -4.11
N ASP A 215 -38.45 1.61 -4.86
CA ASP A 215 -39.66 2.33 -5.25
C ASP A 215 -39.33 3.33 -6.38
#